data_AF-A0A1W2H209-F1
#
_entry.id   AF-A0A1W2H209-F1
#
_cell.length_a   1.000
_cell.length_b   1.000
_cell.length_c   1.000
_cell.angle_alpha   90.00
_cell.angle_beta   90.00
_cell.angle_gamma   90.00
#
_symmetry.space_group_name_H-M   'P 1'
#
loop_
_entity.id
_entity.type
_entity.pdbx_description
1 polymer ?
#
loop_
_entity_poly.entity_id
_entity_poly.type
_entity_poly.pdbx_seq_one_letter_code
_entity_poly.pdbx_strand_id
1 'polypeptide(L)'
;MQDPKSLTSVAAFHQTFKHPILPEPQIPDAKRCQLRVSLISEELKELEEGIQNGDIVEIADALCDIQYVLSGAILEFGLADKFKELFDEVQRSNMSKACQTVEEAQKTVEHYQSQGVDCFYEKEGDLYLVFRKEDRKTLKSVNYSPADLKGVLGR
;
A
#
# COMPACT_ATOMS: atom_id res chain seq x y z
N MET A 1 -16.03 8.41 5.86
CA MET A 1 -15.57 7.08 5.42
C MET A 1 -15.51 6.18 6.64
N GLN A 2 -15.80 4.89 6.51
CA GLN A 2 -15.71 3.92 7.60
C GLN A 2 -14.66 2.87 7.21
N ASP A 3 -13.62 2.70 8.03
CA ASP A 3 -12.58 1.71 7.76
C ASP A 3 -13.06 0.32 8.18
N PRO A 4 -12.85 -0.73 7.35
CA PRO A 4 -13.14 -2.09 7.76
C PRO A 4 -12.17 -2.50 8.87
N LYS A 5 -12.67 -3.22 9.88
CA LYS A 5 -11.83 -3.85 10.91
C LYS A 5 -11.21 -5.17 10.39
N SER A 6 -10.59 -5.12 9.20
CA SER A 6 -10.17 -6.28 8.43
C SER A 6 -9.28 -7.23 9.25
N LEU A 7 -8.22 -6.72 9.86
CA LEU A 7 -7.28 -7.53 10.63
C LEU A 7 -7.93 -8.27 11.80
N THR A 8 -8.82 -7.60 12.56
CA THR A 8 -9.54 -8.23 13.69
C THR A 8 -10.55 -9.27 13.20
N SER A 9 -11.27 -9.00 12.11
CA SER A 9 -12.23 -9.94 11.52
C SER A 9 -11.53 -11.20 10.99
N VAL A 10 -10.41 -11.05 10.28
CA VAL A 10 -9.64 -12.19 9.77
C VAL A 10 -8.92 -12.94 10.88
N ALA A 11 -8.50 -12.27 11.96
CA ALA A 11 -7.99 -12.96 13.14
C ALA A 11 -9.04 -13.90 13.77
N ALA A 12 -10.31 -13.47 13.85
CA ALA A 12 -11.40 -14.32 14.31
C ALA A 12 -11.63 -15.52 13.37
N PHE A 13 -11.51 -15.34 12.05
CA PHE A 13 -11.53 -16.42 11.08
C PHE A 13 -10.37 -17.42 11.32
N HIS A 14 -9.13 -16.94 11.43
CA HIS A 14 -7.96 -17.80 11.70
C HIS A 14 -8.13 -18.60 13.02
N GLN A 15 -8.65 -17.98 14.09
CA GLN A 15 -8.93 -18.65 15.36
C GLN A 15 -10.02 -19.73 15.24
N THR A 16 -11.05 -19.46 14.45
CA THR A 16 -12.18 -20.38 14.21
C THR A 16 -11.72 -21.58 13.40
N PHE A 17 -11.06 -21.35 12.27
CA PHE A 17 -10.63 -22.36 11.30
C PHE A 17 -9.22 -22.91 11.55
N LYS A 18 -8.62 -22.55 12.69
CA LYS A 18 -7.32 -23.06 13.16
C LYS A 18 -6.17 -22.78 12.18
N HIS A 19 -6.17 -21.59 11.58
CA HIS A 19 -5.03 -21.09 10.82
C HIS A 19 -4.03 -20.38 11.73
N PRO A 20 -2.74 -20.35 11.37
CA PRO A 20 -1.72 -19.71 12.20
C PRO A 20 -1.96 -18.22 12.39
N ILE A 21 -1.64 -17.74 13.58
CA ILE A 21 -1.44 -16.32 13.89
C ILE A 21 -0.14 -16.28 14.68
N LEU A 22 0.90 -15.65 14.13
CA LEU A 22 2.19 -15.61 14.80
C LEU A 22 2.22 -14.41 15.76
N PRO A 23 2.77 -14.57 16.97
CA PRO A 23 2.73 -13.52 17.99
C PRO A 23 3.77 -12.41 17.73
N GLU A 24 4.80 -12.69 16.92
CA GLU A 24 5.88 -11.75 16.67
C GLU A 24 6.36 -11.82 15.21
N PRO A 25 6.91 -10.71 14.65
CA PRO A 25 7.35 -10.65 13.27
C PRO A 25 8.38 -11.72 12.92
N GLN A 26 8.01 -12.65 12.04
CA GLN A 26 8.87 -13.76 11.64
C GLN A 26 8.48 -14.30 10.26
N ILE A 27 9.36 -15.10 9.67
CA ILE A 27 9.10 -15.78 8.41
C ILE A 27 8.58 -17.19 8.74
N PRO A 28 7.33 -17.54 8.40
CA PRO A 28 6.82 -18.89 8.58
C PRO A 28 7.51 -19.88 7.62
N ASP A 29 7.16 -21.16 7.70
CA ASP A 29 7.72 -22.15 6.78
C ASP A 29 7.41 -21.83 5.30
N ALA A 30 8.24 -22.37 4.42
CA ALA A 30 8.17 -22.07 2.99
C ALA A 30 6.80 -22.40 2.36
N LYS A 31 6.09 -23.43 2.85
CA LYS A 31 4.77 -23.80 2.33
C LYS A 31 3.72 -22.76 2.73
N ARG A 32 3.78 -22.23 3.96
CA ARG A 32 2.91 -21.12 4.40
C ARG A 32 3.18 -19.85 3.61
N CYS A 33 4.45 -19.49 3.41
CA CYS A 33 4.83 -18.35 2.58
C CYS A 33 4.28 -18.49 1.15
N GLN A 34 4.45 -19.66 0.52
CA GLN A 34 3.93 -19.94 -0.81
C GLN A 34 2.41 -19.85 -0.86
N LEU A 35 1.71 -20.38 0.14
CA LEU A 35 0.24 -20.29 0.24
C LEU A 35 -0.23 -18.82 0.34
N ARG A 36 0.43 -17.97 1.14
CA ARG A 36 0.03 -16.56 1.24
C ARG A 36 0.21 -15.83 -0.09
N VAL A 37 1.31 -16.09 -0.80
CA VAL A 37 1.56 -15.51 -2.13
C VAL A 37 0.55 -16.03 -3.14
N SER A 38 0.22 -17.33 -3.13
CA SER A 38 -0.71 -17.91 -4.10
C SER A 38 -2.11 -17.31 -3.96
N LEU A 39 -2.62 -17.17 -2.72
CA LEU A 39 -3.93 -16.58 -2.46
C LEU A 39 -4.00 -15.13 -2.94
N ILE A 40 -3.02 -14.28 -2.58
CA ILE A 40 -2.98 -12.90 -3.09
C ILE A 40 -2.91 -12.84 -4.62
N SER A 41 -2.18 -13.78 -5.24
CA SER A 41 -2.05 -13.82 -6.71
C SER A 41 -3.31 -14.32 -7.41
N GLU A 42 -4.15 -15.10 -6.72
CA GLU A 42 -5.44 -15.57 -7.20
C GLU A 42 -6.41 -14.39 -7.26
N GLU A 43 -6.62 -13.69 -6.13
CA GLU A 43 -7.55 -12.55 -6.07
C GLU A 43 -7.14 -11.38 -6.99
N LEU A 44 -5.82 -11.21 -7.24
CA LEU A 44 -5.35 -10.21 -8.20
C LEU A 44 -5.78 -10.53 -9.63
N LYS A 45 -5.81 -11.81 -10.02
CA LYS A 45 -6.28 -12.21 -11.36
C LYS A 45 -7.78 -11.97 -11.49
N GLU A 46 -8.54 -12.26 -10.45
CA GLU A 46 -9.98 -11.98 -10.43
C GLU A 46 -10.26 -10.46 -10.55
N LEU A 47 -9.44 -9.62 -9.92
CA LEU A 47 -9.51 -8.17 -10.12
C LEU A 47 -9.20 -7.78 -11.58
N GLU A 48 -8.18 -8.38 -12.20
CA GLU A 48 -7.86 -8.14 -13.61
C GLU A 48 -9.02 -8.55 -14.54
N GLU A 49 -9.65 -9.69 -14.26
CA GLU A 49 -10.81 -10.20 -15.00
C GLU A 49 -12.02 -9.26 -14.85
N GLY A 50 -12.36 -8.85 -13.62
CA GLY A 50 -13.45 -7.90 -13.37
C GLY A 50 -13.25 -6.56 -14.06
N ILE A 51 -12.01 -6.06 -14.12
CA ILE A 51 -11.65 -4.84 -14.87
C ILE A 51 -11.83 -5.05 -16.37
N GLN A 52 -11.37 -6.18 -16.92
CA GLN A 52 -11.52 -6.51 -18.35
C GLN A 52 -12.99 -6.65 -18.75
N ASN A 53 -13.80 -7.22 -17.87
CA ASN A 53 -15.24 -7.40 -18.07
C ASN A 53 -16.03 -6.09 -17.87
N GLY A 54 -15.44 -5.09 -17.22
CA GLY A 54 -16.13 -3.86 -16.83
C GLY A 54 -17.21 -4.10 -15.77
N ASP A 55 -17.05 -5.12 -14.94
CA ASP A 55 -18.03 -5.53 -13.94
C ASP A 55 -17.65 -5.01 -12.55
N ILE A 56 -18.42 -4.02 -12.06
CA ILE A 56 -18.18 -3.40 -10.76
C ILE A 56 -18.43 -4.35 -9.58
N VAL A 57 -19.26 -5.39 -9.76
CA VAL A 57 -19.54 -6.38 -8.72
C VAL A 57 -18.34 -7.32 -8.60
N GLU A 58 -17.81 -7.83 -9.72
CA GLU A 58 -16.59 -8.66 -9.72
C GLU A 58 -15.38 -7.87 -9.16
N ILE A 59 -15.23 -6.60 -9.54
CA ILE A 59 -14.19 -5.73 -8.99
C ILE A 59 -14.35 -5.55 -7.47
N ALA A 60 -15.58 -5.35 -6.99
CA ALA A 60 -15.83 -5.16 -5.56
C ALA A 60 -15.53 -6.44 -4.76
N ASP A 61 -15.88 -7.61 -5.30
CA ASP A 61 -15.61 -8.93 -4.73
C ASP A 61 -14.10 -9.15 -4.59
N ALA A 62 -13.36 -9.05 -5.71
CA ALA A 62 -11.91 -9.23 -5.73
C ALA A 62 -11.17 -8.25 -4.82
N LEU A 63 -11.60 -6.98 -4.72
CA LEU A 63 -11.01 -6.02 -3.79
C LEU A 63 -11.25 -6.39 -2.32
N CYS A 64 -12.43 -6.93 -1.99
CA CYS A 64 -12.72 -7.43 -0.65
C CYS A 64 -11.84 -8.64 -0.32
N ASP A 65 -11.69 -9.56 -1.26
CA ASP A 65 -10.92 -10.79 -1.07
C ASP A 65 -9.42 -10.52 -0.99
N ILE A 66 -8.87 -9.63 -1.83
CA ILE A 66 -7.49 -9.12 -1.68
C ILE A 66 -7.25 -8.60 -0.27
N GLN A 67 -8.16 -7.75 0.25
CA GLN A 67 -8.04 -7.23 1.61
C GLN A 67 -8.11 -8.35 2.66
N TYR A 68 -8.93 -9.38 2.43
CA TYR A 68 -9.07 -10.52 3.33
C TYR A 68 -7.81 -11.38 3.37
N VAL A 69 -7.29 -11.79 2.22
CA VAL A 69 -6.09 -12.63 2.11
C VAL A 69 -4.82 -11.88 2.54
N LEU A 70 -4.76 -10.56 2.30
CA LEU A 70 -3.70 -9.68 2.82
C LEU A 70 -3.70 -9.66 4.35
N SER A 71 -4.87 -9.52 4.97
CA SER A 71 -5.01 -9.56 6.43
C SER A 71 -4.54 -10.91 7.00
N GLY A 72 -4.87 -12.02 6.31
CA GLY A 72 -4.38 -13.35 6.66
C GLY A 72 -2.85 -13.47 6.56
N ALA A 73 -2.23 -12.87 5.54
CA ALA A 73 -0.78 -12.80 5.44
C ALA A 73 -0.16 -12.01 6.60
N ILE A 74 -0.67 -10.83 6.92
CA ILE A 74 -0.18 -10.01 8.04
C ILE A 74 -0.17 -10.81 9.36
N LEU A 75 -1.23 -11.57 9.62
CA LEU A 75 -1.34 -12.44 10.80
C LEU A 75 -0.30 -13.57 10.78
N GLU A 76 -0.09 -14.21 9.64
CA GLU A 76 0.85 -15.33 9.49
C GLU A 76 2.32 -14.92 9.47
N PHE A 77 2.63 -13.66 9.18
CA PHE A 77 3.97 -13.10 9.35
C PHE A 77 4.18 -12.46 10.73
N GLY A 78 3.17 -12.53 11.61
CA GLY A 78 3.23 -12.00 12.98
C GLY A 78 3.37 -10.48 13.05
N LEU A 79 2.80 -9.79 12.07
CA LEU A 79 2.88 -8.34 11.95
C LEU A 79 1.67 -7.63 12.58
N ALA A 80 0.69 -8.36 13.11
CA ALA A 80 -0.61 -7.80 13.52
C ALA A 80 -0.50 -6.58 14.43
N ASP A 81 0.30 -6.68 15.50
CA ASP A 81 0.44 -5.61 16.50
C ASP A 81 1.25 -4.40 15.99
N LYS A 82 2.06 -4.60 14.95
CA LYS A 82 2.89 -3.55 14.33
C LYS A 82 2.30 -3.00 13.03
N PHE A 83 1.30 -3.66 12.46
CA PHE A 83 0.84 -3.34 11.10
C PHE A 83 0.26 -1.93 11.00
N LYS A 84 -0.42 -1.46 12.04
CA LYS A 84 -0.90 -0.07 12.11
C LYS A 84 0.26 0.92 11.99
N GLU A 85 1.31 0.74 12.78
CA GLU A 85 2.48 1.63 12.77
C GLU A 85 3.22 1.59 11.43
N LEU A 86 3.36 0.38 10.85
CA LEU A 86 3.94 0.20 9.52
C LEU A 86 3.12 0.92 8.44
N PHE A 87 1.80 0.79 8.46
CA PHE A 87 0.91 1.43 7.51
C PHE A 87 0.93 2.96 7.66
N ASP A 88 0.87 3.46 8.89
CA ASP A 88 0.94 4.89 9.18
C ASP A 88 2.27 5.50 8.72
N GLU A 89 3.38 4.78 8.87
CA GLU A 89 4.70 5.22 8.40
C GLU A 89 4.79 5.25 6.86
N VAL A 90 4.21 4.25 6.19
CA VAL A 90 4.05 4.27 4.72
C VAL A 90 3.18 5.45 4.30
N GLN A 91 2.08 5.72 5.02
CA GLN A 91 1.19 6.84 4.72
C GLN A 91 1.89 8.18 4.92
N ARG A 92 2.62 8.39 6.02
CA ARG A 92 3.44 9.59 6.26
C ARG A 92 4.44 9.81 5.13
N SER A 93 5.18 8.77 4.75
CA SER A 93 6.12 8.80 3.62
C SER A 93 5.42 9.16 2.31
N ASN A 94 4.27 8.55 2.02
CA ASN A 94 3.48 8.84 0.82
C ASN A 94 2.99 10.29 0.78
N MET A 95 2.52 10.83 1.90
CA MET A 95 2.08 12.22 1.99
C MET A 95 3.25 13.21 1.85
N SER A 96 4.48 12.83 2.22
CA SER A 96 5.69 13.65 2.00
C SER A 96 6.08 13.83 0.52
N LYS A 97 5.38 13.18 -0.41
CA LYS A 97 5.56 13.41 -1.85
C LYS A 97 5.03 14.78 -2.29
N ALA A 98 4.05 15.34 -1.58
CA ALA A 98 3.52 16.67 -1.87
C ALA A 98 4.54 17.75 -1.50
N CYS A 99 4.57 18.83 -2.29
CA CYS A 99 5.37 20.02 -2.00
C CYS A 99 4.53 21.02 -1.18
N GLN A 100 5.16 21.72 -0.24
CA GLN A 100 4.49 22.71 0.61
C GLN A 100 4.54 24.13 0.02
N THR A 101 5.47 24.38 -0.90
CA THR A 101 5.71 25.70 -1.50
C THR A 101 5.82 25.62 -3.02
N VAL A 102 5.60 26.75 -3.69
CA VAL A 102 5.79 26.87 -5.14
C VAL A 102 7.24 26.59 -5.50
N GLU A 103 8.18 27.12 -4.70
CA GLU A 103 9.62 26.98 -4.91
C GLU A 103 10.05 25.51 -4.86
N GLU A 104 9.49 24.73 -3.92
CA GLU A 104 9.73 23.29 -3.82
C GLU A 104 9.15 22.53 -5.02
N ALA A 105 7.94 22.89 -5.46
CA ALA A 105 7.31 22.28 -6.62
C ALA A 105 8.10 22.55 -7.92
N GLN A 106 8.57 23.79 -8.11
CA GLN A 106 9.43 24.17 -9.23
C GLN A 106 10.73 23.38 -9.24
N LYS A 107 11.44 23.32 -8.10
CA LYS A 107 12.67 22.51 -7.98
C LYS A 107 12.42 21.03 -8.26
N THR A 108 11.27 20.51 -7.83
CA THR A 108 10.90 19.11 -8.10
C THR A 108 10.66 18.87 -9.58
N VAL A 109 9.95 19.76 -10.27
CA VAL A 109 9.77 19.67 -11.73
C VAL A 109 11.12 19.75 -12.44
N GLU A 110 11.98 20.71 -12.09
CA GLU A 110 13.33 20.85 -12.67
C GLU A 110 14.17 19.58 -12.48
N HIS A 111 14.13 18.99 -11.28
CA HIS A 111 14.83 17.75 -10.96
C HIS A 111 14.43 16.60 -11.90
N TYR A 112 13.13 16.41 -12.13
CA TYR A 112 12.63 15.35 -13.01
C TYR A 112 12.83 15.66 -14.49
N GLN A 113 12.65 16.91 -14.91
CA GLN A 113 12.90 17.33 -16.29
C GLN A 113 14.39 17.15 -16.67
N SER A 114 15.32 17.38 -15.73
CA SER A 114 16.75 17.10 -15.96
C SER A 114 17.07 15.61 -16.19
N GLN A 115 16.16 14.72 -15.79
CA GLN A 115 16.25 13.26 -16.01
C GLN A 115 15.45 12.80 -17.23
N GLY A 116 14.90 13.74 -18.01
CA GLY A 116 14.09 13.44 -19.19
C GLY A 116 12.64 13.04 -18.86
N VAL A 117 12.15 13.33 -17.65
CA VAL A 117 10.76 13.06 -17.27
C VAL A 117 9.91 14.32 -17.47
N ASP A 118 9.00 14.30 -18.44
CA ASP A 118 8.02 15.38 -18.65
C ASP A 118 7.00 15.38 -17.51
N CYS A 119 6.95 16.49 -16.77
CA CYS A 119 6.14 16.65 -15.58
C CYS A 119 5.75 18.11 -15.36
N PHE A 120 4.72 18.31 -14.54
CA PHE A 120 4.17 19.60 -14.16
C PHE A 120 3.67 19.54 -12.71
N TYR A 121 3.35 20.69 -12.12
CA TYR A 121 2.71 20.74 -10.81
C TYR A 121 1.34 21.43 -10.88
N GLU A 122 0.44 21.03 -9.99
CA GLU A 122 -0.88 21.63 -9.77
C GLU A 122 -1.00 22.02 -8.29
N LYS A 123 -1.70 23.13 -7.99
CA LYS A 123 -2.02 23.51 -6.61
C LYS A 123 -3.30 22.81 -6.17
N GLU A 124 -3.27 22.14 -5.03
CA GLU A 124 -4.42 21.45 -4.42
C GLU A 124 -4.51 21.84 -2.94
N GLY A 125 -5.50 22.66 -2.58
CA GLY A 125 -5.59 23.27 -1.26
C GLY A 125 -4.33 24.09 -0.93
N ASP A 126 -3.64 23.70 0.14
CA ASP A 126 -2.39 24.31 0.61
C ASP A 126 -1.12 23.60 0.08
N LEU A 127 -1.28 22.58 -0.76
CA LEU A 127 -0.19 21.77 -1.28
C LEU A 127 0.02 21.99 -2.78
N TYR A 128 1.20 21.57 -3.25
CA TYR A 128 1.57 21.54 -4.65
C TYR A 128 1.94 20.11 -5.04
N LEU A 129 1.19 19.53 -5.97
CA LEU A 129 1.31 18.14 -6.38
C LEU A 129 2.05 18.06 -7.71
N VAL A 130 3.11 17.26 -7.79
CA VAL A 130 3.89 17.09 -9.03
C VAL A 130 3.48 15.79 -9.71
N PHE A 131 3.11 15.87 -10.99
CA PHE A 131 2.64 14.75 -11.77
C PHE A 131 3.48 14.53 -13.02
N ARG A 132 3.72 13.25 -13.34
CA ARG A 132 4.22 12.86 -14.65
C ARG A 132 3.12 13.06 -15.69
N LYS A 133 3.45 13.63 -16.85
CA LYS A 133 2.46 13.99 -17.86
C LYS A 133 1.81 12.80 -18.58
N GLU A 134 2.56 11.71 -18.74
CA GLU A 134 2.14 10.49 -19.45
C GLU A 134 0.90 9.83 -18.83
N ASP A 135 0.89 9.66 -17.51
CA ASP A 135 -0.10 8.85 -16.78
C ASP A 135 -0.63 9.53 -15.51
N ARG A 136 -0.29 10.82 -15.30
CA ARG A 136 -0.60 11.58 -14.09
C ARG A 136 -0.13 10.91 -12.79
N LYS A 137 0.90 10.06 -12.86
CA LYS A 137 1.49 9.47 -11.67
C LYS A 137 2.10 10.54 -10.79
N THR A 138 1.78 10.51 -9.49
CA THR A 138 2.40 11.37 -8.48
C THR A 138 3.90 11.12 -8.39
N LEU A 139 4.68 12.19 -8.57
CA LEU A 139 6.12 12.21 -8.40
C LEU A 139 6.49 12.64 -6.98
N LYS A 140 7.72 12.31 -6.56
CA LYS A 140 8.18 12.56 -5.19
C LYS A 140 8.78 13.97 -5.12
N SER A 141 8.37 14.79 -4.16
CA SER A 141 9.07 16.03 -3.82
C SER A 141 10.59 15.80 -3.68
N VAL A 142 11.39 16.81 -4.00
CA VAL A 142 12.83 16.83 -3.64
C VAL A 142 13.08 16.73 -2.14
N ASN A 143 12.11 17.08 -1.29
CA ASN A 143 12.16 16.89 0.16
C ASN A 143 11.42 15.63 0.64
N TYR A 144 11.10 14.71 -0.27
CA TYR A 144 10.46 13.43 0.06
C TYR A 144 11.23 12.70 1.16
N SER A 145 10.48 12.17 2.14
CA SER A 145 11.00 11.41 3.25
C SER A 145 10.59 9.94 3.11
N PRO A 146 11.54 9.01 2.86
CA PRO A 146 11.22 7.59 2.71
C PRO A 146 10.67 6.98 4.00
N ALA A 147 9.91 5.90 3.86
CA ALA A 147 9.35 5.16 4.99
C ALA A 147 10.46 4.41 5.75
N ASP A 148 10.51 4.55 7.07
CA ASP A 148 11.44 3.81 7.95
C ASP A 148 10.79 2.59 8.60
N LEU A 149 10.54 1.55 7.79
CA LEU A 149 9.97 0.30 8.31
C LEU A 149 10.96 -0.49 9.17
N LYS A 150 12.27 -0.26 9.00
CA LYS A 150 13.32 -0.86 9.82
C LYS A 150 13.24 -0.36 11.26
N GLY A 151 13.12 0.96 11.42
CA GLY A 151 12.88 1.59 12.73
C GLY A 151 11.64 1.04 13.41
N VAL A 152 10.52 0.95 12.70
CA VAL A 152 9.24 0.39 13.24
C VAL A 152 9.38 -1.08 13.66
N LEU A 153 10.12 -1.89 12.89
CA LEU A 153 10.37 -3.29 13.22
C LEU A 153 11.47 -3.47 14.29
N GLY A 154 12.28 -2.44 14.55
CA GLY A 154 13.45 -2.52 15.43
C GLY A 154 14.55 -3.44 14.90
N ARG A 155 14.77 -3.47 13.57
CA ARG A 155 15.70 -4.39 12.89
C ARG A 155 16.52 -3.73 11.80
#